data_AF-A0A6V7JSK2-F1
#
_entry.id   AF-A0A6V7JSK2-F1
#
_cell.length_a   1.000
_cell.length_b   1.000
_cell.length_c   1.000
_cell.angle_alpha   90.00
_cell.angle_beta   90.00
_cell.angle_gamma   90.00
#
_symmetry.space_group_name_H-M   'P 1'
#
loop_
_entity.id
_entity.type
_entity.pdbx_description
1 polymer ?
#
loop_
_entity_poly.entity_id
_entity_poly.type
_entity_poly.pdbx_seq_one_letter_code
_entity_poly.pdbx_strand_id
1 'polypeptide(L)' 'DKNTERVLSWKFMTLDKDADGFLDRDEYKELRRLAKKAVRPKKCARTFAKTCDLNQDLKLSRQEWGACLANDFT' A
#
# COMPACT_ATOMS: atom_id res chain seq x y z
N ASP A 1 14.13 -9.33 -2.29
CA ASP A 1 13.94 -10.27 -3.42
C ASP A 1 13.33 -9.61 -4.65
N LYS A 2 13.90 -9.82 -5.85
CA LYS A 2 13.36 -9.31 -7.15
C LYS A 2 11.90 -9.71 -7.42
N ASN A 3 11.42 -10.78 -6.79
CA ASN A 3 10.03 -11.22 -6.90
C ASN A 3 9.07 -10.28 -6.13
N THR A 4 9.48 -9.78 -4.97
CA THR A 4 8.67 -8.87 -4.14
C THR A 4 8.43 -7.55 -4.85
N GLU A 5 9.48 -6.93 -5.39
CA GLU A 5 9.36 -5.67 -6.14
C GLU A 5 8.41 -5.78 -7.34
N ARG A 6 8.49 -6.88 -8.09
CA ARG A 6 7.58 -7.17 -9.22
C ARG A 6 6.13 -7.29 -8.77
N VAL A 7 5.87 -8.03 -7.69
CA VAL A 7 4.52 -8.20 -7.15
C VAL A 7 3.97 -6.88 -6.61
N LEU A 8 4.80 -6.09 -5.92
CA LEU A 8 4.43 -4.77 -5.41
C LEU A 8 4.11 -3.80 -6.54
N SER A 9 4.94 -3.75 -7.58
CA SER A 9 4.74 -2.89 -8.74
C SER A 9 3.47 -3.28 -9.51
N TRP A 10 3.30 -4.57 -9.84
CA TRP A 10 2.06 -5.06 -10.48
C TRP A 10 0.83 -4.73 -9.65
N LYS A 11 0.89 -4.95 -8.33
CA LYS A 11 -0.25 -4.71 -7.46
C LYS A 11 -0.58 -3.22 -7.36
N PHE A 12 0.43 -2.37 -7.29
CA PHE A 12 0.27 -0.91 -7.34
C PHE A 12 -0.46 -0.50 -8.62
N MET A 13 0.05 -0.92 -9.79
CA MET A 13 -0.56 -0.59 -11.08
C MET A 13 -1.99 -1.14 -11.24
N THR A 14 -2.32 -2.21 -10.52
CA THR A 14 -3.69 -2.77 -10.53
C THR A 14 -4.65 -1.95 -9.64
N LEU A 15 -4.12 -1.24 -8.64
CA LEU A 15 -4.90 -0.43 -7.70
C LEU A 15 -5.03 1.03 -8.15
N ASP A 16 -3.99 1.57 -8.78
CA ASP A 16 -3.89 2.89 -9.41
C ASP A 16 -4.76 2.93 -10.67
N LYS A 17 -6.05 3.24 -10.49
CA LYS A 17 -7.08 3.14 -11.53
C LYS A 17 -7.09 4.36 -12.44
N ASP A 18 -6.76 5.52 -11.88
CA ASP A 18 -6.68 6.77 -12.64
C ASP A 18 -5.29 6.99 -13.26
N ALA A 19 -4.31 6.15 -12.92
CA ALA A 19 -2.94 6.19 -13.40
C ALA A 19 -2.24 7.51 -13.02
N ASP A 20 -2.63 8.15 -11.91
CA ASP A 20 -2.00 9.37 -11.39
C ASP A 20 -0.64 9.08 -10.71
N GLY A 21 -0.31 7.80 -10.50
CA GLY A 21 0.93 7.35 -9.89
C GLY A 21 0.91 7.34 -8.36
N PHE A 22 -0.26 7.56 -7.77
CA PHE A 22 -0.55 7.49 -6.34
C PHE A 22 -1.68 6.49 -6.11
N LEU A 23 -1.85 6.06 -4.86
CA LEU A 23 -3.04 5.34 -4.43
C LEU A 23 -3.82 6.22 -3.47
N ASP A 24 -5.03 6.61 -3.86
CA ASP A 24 -5.93 7.36 -3.00
C ASP A 24 -6.74 6.46 -2.05
N ARG A 25 -7.56 7.10 -1.22
CA ARG A 25 -8.43 6.44 -0.24
C ARG A 25 -9.35 5.38 -0.80
N ASP A 26 -9.85 5.55 -2.00
CA ASP A 26 -10.77 4.64 -2.65
C ASP A 26 -10.03 3.53 -3.40
N GLU A 27 -8.83 3.78 -3.89
CA GLU A 27 -7.96 2.82 -4.56
C GLU A 27 -7.34 1.82 -3.58
N TYR A 28 -6.72 2.27 -2.49
CA TYR A 28 -6.19 1.36 -1.47
C TYR A 28 -7.27 0.78 -0.54
N LYS A 29 -8.55 1.13 -0.74
CA LYS A 29 -9.68 0.57 0.02
C LYS A 29 -9.79 -0.94 -0.17
N GLU A 30 -9.58 -1.42 -1.40
CA GLU A 30 -9.60 -2.85 -1.72
C GLU A 30 -8.44 -3.58 -1.04
N LEU A 31 -7.25 -2.98 -1.06
CA LEU A 31 -6.12 -3.50 -0.31
C LEU A 31 -6.43 -3.58 1.19
N ARG A 32 -7.07 -2.56 1.76
CA ARG A 32 -7.48 -2.55 3.17
C ARG A 32 -8.48 -3.66 3.48
N ARG A 33 -9.35 -4.02 2.53
CA ARG A 33 -10.28 -5.17 2.67
C ARG A 33 -9.51 -6.48 2.68
N LEU A 34 -8.54 -6.65 1.78
CA LEU A 34 -7.67 -7.83 1.73
C LEU A 34 -6.80 -7.95 2.98
N ALA A 35 -6.15 -6.87 3.41
CA ALA A 35 -5.36 -6.80 4.63
C ALA A 35 -6.21 -7.13 5.87
N LYS A 36 -7.47 -6.70 5.94
CA LYS A 36 -8.38 -7.11 7.03
C LYS A 36 -8.73 -8.60 7.02
N LYS A 37 -8.65 -9.28 5.88
CA LYS A 37 -8.84 -10.74 5.81
C LYS A 37 -7.55 -11.47 6.22
N ALA A 38 -6.39 -10.99 5.78
CA ALA A 38 -5.08 -11.62 5.99
C ALA A 38 -4.43 -11.29 7.36
N VAL A 39 -4.67 -10.09 7.90
CA VAL A 39 -3.97 -9.58 9.10
C VAL A 39 -4.91 -9.53 10.31
N ARG A 40 -4.40 -10.02 11.44
CA ARG A 40 -4.97 -9.83 12.77
C ARG A 40 -3.90 -9.16 13.66
N PRO A 41 -4.28 -8.20 14.51
CA PRO A 41 -5.63 -7.69 14.75
C PRO A 41 -6.13 -6.76 13.64
N LYS A 42 -7.47 -6.70 13.45
CA LYS A 42 -8.13 -5.87 12.41
C LYS A 42 -7.79 -4.37 12.52
N LYS A 43 -7.33 -3.91 13.69
CA LYS A 43 -6.86 -2.54 13.92
C LYS A 43 -5.60 -2.25 13.10
N CYS A 44 -4.61 -3.14 13.04
CA CYS A 44 -3.40 -2.95 12.24
C CYS A 44 -3.70 -2.79 10.75
N ALA A 45 -4.58 -3.63 10.21
CA ALA A 45 -5.06 -3.49 8.82
C ALA A 45 -5.80 -2.16 8.57
N ARG A 46 -6.39 -1.55 9.60
CA ARG A 46 -7.02 -0.23 9.47
C ARG A 46 -6.00 0.90 9.44
N THR A 47 -4.89 0.77 10.16
CA THR A 47 -3.85 1.79 10.24
C THR A 47 -2.82 1.66 9.14
N PHE A 48 -2.71 0.50 8.48
CA PHE A 48 -1.73 0.21 7.44
C PHE A 48 -1.46 1.38 6.47
N ALA A 49 -2.48 1.84 5.73
CA ALA A 49 -2.29 2.94 4.77
C ALA A 49 -1.81 4.24 5.45
N LYS A 50 -2.29 4.54 6.65
CA LYS A 50 -1.82 5.71 7.42
C LYS A 50 -0.40 5.57 7.96
N THR A 51 0.08 4.34 8.14
CA THR A 51 1.44 4.07 8.60
C THR A 51 2.43 4.15 7.44
N CYS A 52 1.98 3.81 6.23
CA CYS A 52 2.80 3.90 5.02
C CYS A 52 2.83 5.32 4.42
N ASP A 53 1.81 6.13 4.68
CA ASP A 53 1.71 7.54 4.27
C ASP A 53 2.63 8.40 5.14
N LEU A 54 3.88 8.58 4.69
CA LEU A 54 4.96 9.21 5.46
C LEU A 54 4.86 10.73 5.41
N ASN A 55 4.47 11.27 4.26
CA ASN A 55 4.29 12.70 4.06
C ASN A 55 2.91 13.21 4.54
N GLN A 56 2.01 12.31 4.93
CA GLN A 56 0.65 12.58 5.44
C GLN A 56 -0.25 13.30 4.43
N ASP A 57 -0.03 13.06 3.13
CA ASP A 57 -0.84 13.62 2.04
C ASP A 57 -2.14 12.84 1.78
N LEU A 58 -2.39 11.78 2.55
CA LEU A 58 -3.53 10.85 2.46
C LEU A 58 -3.55 9.98 1.20
N LYS A 59 -2.50 10.04 0.40
CA LYS A 59 -2.22 9.16 -0.73
C LYS A 59 -1.02 8.26 -0.40
N LEU A 60 -0.76 7.27 -1.26
CA LEU A 60 0.44 6.46 -1.18
C LEU A 60 1.17 6.54 -2.51
N SER A 61 2.36 7.12 -2.51
CA SER A 61 3.27 7.08 -3.64
C SER A 61 3.84 5.67 -3.86
N ARG A 62 4.39 5.40 -5.05
CA ARG A 62 5.11 4.14 -5.33
C ARG A 62 6.27 3.90 -4.37
N GLN A 63 6.92 4.97 -3.91
CA GLN A 63 8.04 4.90 -2.98
C GLN A 63 7.57 4.48 -1.58
N GLU A 64 6.55 5.15 -1.05
CA GLU A 64 5.93 4.81 0.24
C GLU A 64 5.34 3.40 0.25
N TRP A 65 4.70 3.02 -0.86
CA TRP A 65 4.19 1.67 -1.10
C TRP A 65 5.29 0.60 -1.00
N GLY A 66 6.39 0.82 -1.72
CA GLY A 66 7.54 -0.08 -1.74
C GLY A 66 8.19 -0.18 -0.37
N ALA A 67 8.57 0.96 0.21
CA ALA A 67 9.23 1.03 1.51
C ALA A 67 8.40 0.34 2.62
N CYS A 68 7.08 0.59 2.64
CA CYS A 68 6.22 0.05 3.69
C CYS A 68 6.00 -1.47 3.60
N LEU A 69 5.99 -2.05 2.40
CA LEU A 69 5.70 -3.48 2.19
C LEU A 69 6.93 -4.35 1.94
N ALA A 70 8.05 -3.76 1.51
CA ALA A 70 9.30 -4.47 1.30
C ALA A 70 10.07 -4.73 2.61
N ASN A 71 9.60 -4.21 3.75
CA ASN A 71 10.37 -4.18 5.01
C ASN A 71 11.71 -3.43 4.89
N ASP A 72 11.87 -2.57 3.88
CA ASP A 72 13.06 -1.70 3.74
C ASP A 72 12.92 -0.49 4.67
N PHE A 73 12.97 -0.76 5.98
CA PHE A 73 13.43 0.20 6.98
C PHE A 73 14.96 0.09 7.07
N THR A 74 15.65 0.51 6.03
CA THR A 74 17.11 0.76 6.08
C THR A 74 17.39 2.24 6.00
#